data_AF-A0A357LR55-F1
#
_entry.id   AF-A0A357LR55-F1
#
_cell.length_a   1.000
_cell.length_b   1.000
_cell.length_c   1.000
_cell.angle_alpha   90.00
_cell.angle_beta   90.00
_cell.angle_gamma   90.00
#
_symmetry.space_group_name_H-M   'P 1'
#
loop_
_entity.id
_entity.type
_entity.pdbx_description
1 polymer ?
#
loop_
_entity_poly.entity_id
_entity_poly.type
_entity_poly.pdbx_seq_one_letter_code
_entity_poly.pdbx_strand_id
1 'polypeptide(L)'
;MEIGTQTSGAGTKSNNQTETKKENSQFTLFLKLMTAQAKNQDPLNPSDPTDFASQLATFTQVEQQIKANTLLEKMVNNAKLSTVSLIGKNARIEEKGYFDGTTIRLTVNPDKGATSATLIVKNADGKEVAKEKIELLSKTIDWSGKGTDGKVLDAGVYSFSVESFKDGKSIGENYAEAYSEITEVTFADKKTLLTLAGDQTVLLDKIKGLRENS
;
A
#
# COMPACT_ATOMS: atom_id res chain seq x y z
N MET A 1 20.74 -47.90 27.77
CA MET A 1 20.30 -46.69 28.47
C MET A 1 19.08 -46.16 27.74
N GLU A 2 17.91 -46.46 28.30
CA GLU A 2 16.66 -45.74 28.04
C GLU A 2 16.85 -44.26 28.32
N ILE A 3 16.19 -43.38 27.54
CA ILE A 3 15.29 -42.35 28.07
C ILE A 3 14.21 -42.10 27.01
N GLY A 4 12.96 -42.43 27.34
CA GLY A 4 11.80 -41.81 26.72
C GLY A 4 11.29 -40.68 27.61
N THR A 5 10.68 -39.65 27.01
CA THR A 5 9.67 -38.81 27.67
C THR A 5 8.72 -38.23 26.62
N GLN A 6 7.46 -38.67 26.71
CA GLN A 6 6.29 -37.92 26.24
C GLN A 6 6.24 -36.55 26.94
N THR A 7 5.63 -35.53 26.32
CA THR A 7 4.49 -34.80 26.91
C THR A 7 3.90 -33.76 25.94
N SER A 8 2.60 -33.93 25.69
CA SER A 8 1.52 -32.92 25.75
C SER A 8 1.55 -31.69 24.83
N GLY A 9 0.55 -31.65 23.95
CA GLY A 9 0.17 -30.50 23.16
C GLY A 9 -0.36 -29.32 23.98
N ALA A 10 -0.28 -28.15 23.35
CA ALA A 10 -1.04 -26.97 23.73
C ALA A 10 -1.77 -26.47 22.49
N GLY A 11 -3.05 -26.86 22.37
CA GLY A 11 -3.98 -26.23 21.46
C GLY A 11 -4.25 -24.81 21.96
N THR A 12 -3.85 -23.81 21.19
CA THR A 12 -4.18 -22.41 21.43
C THR A 12 -5.67 -22.21 21.19
N LYS A 13 -6.48 -22.39 22.25
CA LYS A 13 -7.86 -21.92 22.27
C LYS A 13 -7.84 -20.39 22.25
N SER A 14 -8.07 -19.83 21.06
CA SER A 14 -8.39 -18.42 20.88
C SER A 14 -9.67 -18.09 21.66
N ASN A 15 -9.49 -17.42 22.79
CA ASN A 15 -10.59 -17.01 23.67
C ASN A 15 -11.10 -15.64 23.21
N ASN A 16 -11.82 -15.62 22.07
CA ASN A 16 -12.43 -14.41 21.51
C ASN A 16 -13.81 -14.07 22.13
N GLN A 17 -14.03 -14.38 23.42
CA GLN A 17 -15.36 -14.30 24.04
C GLN A 17 -15.54 -13.19 25.09
N THR A 18 -14.63 -12.22 25.18
CA THR A 18 -14.68 -11.20 26.25
C THR A 18 -15.34 -9.88 25.83
N GLU A 19 -15.51 -9.58 24.54
CA GLU A 19 -16.03 -8.27 24.11
C GLU A 19 -17.57 -8.16 24.09
N THR A 20 -18.30 -9.25 23.88
CA THR A 20 -19.78 -9.26 23.82
C THR A 20 -20.47 -9.28 25.19
N LYS A 21 -19.72 -9.55 26.27
CA LYS A 21 -20.28 -9.57 27.64
C LYS A 21 -20.39 -8.18 28.29
N LYS A 22 -19.63 -7.18 27.81
CA LYS A 22 -19.69 -5.83 28.37
C LYS A 22 -20.94 -5.07 27.93
N GLU A 23 -21.27 -5.01 26.64
CA GLU A 23 -22.49 -4.31 26.17
C GLU A 23 -23.80 -4.82 26.81
N ASN A 24 -23.90 -6.13 27.02
CA ASN A 24 -25.03 -6.71 27.75
C ASN A 24 -25.06 -6.34 29.24
N SER A 25 -23.91 -6.00 29.84
CA SER A 25 -23.78 -5.67 31.26
C SER A 25 -24.27 -4.26 31.58
N GLN A 26 -23.96 -3.24 30.76
CA GLN A 26 -24.46 -1.88 30.99
C GLN A 26 -25.97 -1.77 30.77
N PHE A 27 -26.51 -2.43 29.74
CA PHE A 27 -27.97 -2.51 29.53
C PHE A 27 -28.69 -3.32 30.61
N THR A 28 -28.09 -4.42 31.10
CA THR A 28 -28.66 -5.17 32.23
C THR A 28 -28.62 -4.36 33.53
N LEU A 29 -27.58 -3.56 33.76
CA LEU A 29 -27.50 -2.65 34.90
C LEU A 29 -28.55 -1.53 34.79
N PHE A 30 -28.78 -1.00 33.59
CA PHE A 30 -29.86 -0.06 33.30
C PHE A 30 -31.24 -0.63 33.67
N LEU A 31 -31.57 -1.79 33.13
CA LEU A 31 -32.85 -2.46 33.42
C LEU A 31 -33.01 -2.78 34.90
N LYS A 32 -31.92 -3.15 35.58
CA LYS A 32 -31.91 -3.43 37.02
C LYS A 32 -32.17 -2.17 37.86
N LEU A 33 -31.59 -1.03 37.47
CA LEU A 33 -31.85 0.26 38.12
C LEU A 33 -33.27 0.76 37.85
N MET A 34 -33.77 0.65 36.61
CA MET A 34 -35.13 1.03 36.24
C MET A 34 -36.18 0.16 36.97
N THR A 35 -35.91 -1.14 37.12
CA THR A 35 -36.76 -2.07 37.88
C THR A 35 -36.71 -1.79 39.39
N ALA A 36 -35.56 -1.39 39.92
CA ALA A 36 -35.43 -1.01 41.32
C ALA A 36 -36.16 0.30 41.64
N GLN A 37 -36.13 1.28 40.73
CA GLN A 37 -36.85 2.56 40.87
C GLN A 37 -38.37 2.35 40.77
N ALA A 38 -38.85 1.54 39.83
CA ALA A 38 -40.28 1.20 39.72
C ALA A 38 -40.86 0.51 40.97
N LYS A 39 -40.02 -0.19 41.75
CA LYS A 39 -40.44 -0.85 43.00
C LYS A 39 -40.46 0.08 44.23
N ASN A 40 -39.81 1.24 44.18
CA ASN A 40 -39.50 2.04 45.37
C ASN A 40 -39.89 3.55 45.26
N GLN A 41 -40.72 3.95 44.29
CA GLN A 41 -41.13 5.35 44.18
C GLN A 41 -42.24 5.72 45.18
N ASP A 42 -42.00 6.78 45.96
CA ASP A 42 -43.02 7.55 46.67
C ASP A 42 -43.74 8.46 45.64
N PRO A 43 -45.09 8.41 45.52
CA PRO A 43 -45.86 9.13 44.51
C PRO A 43 -45.74 10.67 44.54
N LEU A 44 -45.10 11.27 45.55
CA LEU A 44 -45.06 12.72 45.75
C LEU A 44 -43.77 13.42 45.31
N ASN A 45 -42.75 12.72 44.79
CA ASN A 45 -41.58 13.35 44.16
C ASN A 45 -40.91 12.43 43.12
N PRO A 46 -41.28 12.54 41.83
CA PRO A 46 -40.62 11.79 40.78
C PRO A 46 -39.23 12.40 40.53
N SER A 47 -38.18 11.85 41.13
CA SER A 47 -36.82 12.11 40.65
C SER A 47 -36.68 11.40 39.30
N ASP A 48 -36.45 12.15 38.22
CA ASP A 48 -36.66 11.68 36.85
C ASP A 48 -35.67 10.56 36.45
N PRO A 49 -36.10 9.28 36.38
CA PRO A 49 -35.25 8.18 35.91
C PRO A 49 -34.79 8.36 34.46
N THR A 50 -35.43 9.27 33.71
CA THR A 50 -35.12 9.58 32.31
C THR A 50 -33.75 10.23 32.14
N ASP A 51 -33.28 11.03 33.11
CA ASP A 51 -31.98 11.69 33.04
C ASP A 51 -30.82 10.68 33.14
N PHE A 52 -30.94 9.69 34.02
CA PHE A 52 -29.96 8.60 34.14
C PHE A 52 -29.96 7.70 32.90
N ALA A 53 -31.13 7.41 32.33
CA ALA A 53 -31.26 6.67 31.08
C ALA A 53 -30.57 7.40 29.92
N SER A 54 -30.78 8.71 29.82
CA SER A 54 -30.20 9.56 28.79
C SER A 54 -28.68 9.67 28.92
N GLN A 55 -28.17 9.81 30.15
CA GLN A 55 -26.72 9.80 30.42
C GLN A 55 -26.09 8.45 30.05
N LEU A 56 -26.72 7.32 30.40
CA LEU A 56 -26.20 6.00 30.06
C LEU A 56 -26.24 5.72 28.56
N ALA A 57 -27.31 6.12 27.86
CA ALA A 57 -27.39 6.03 26.41
C ALA A 57 -26.25 6.84 25.75
N THR A 58 -25.97 8.04 26.27
CA THR A 58 -24.85 8.87 25.83
C THR A 58 -23.50 8.18 26.06
N PHE A 59 -23.26 7.61 27.24
CA PHE A 59 -22.04 6.84 27.53
C PHE A 59 -21.88 5.62 26.62
N THR A 60 -22.96 4.88 26.39
CA THR A 60 -22.96 3.71 25.51
C THR A 60 -22.63 4.11 24.07
N GLN A 61 -23.14 5.24 23.60
CA GLN A 61 -22.85 5.76 22.27
C GLN A 61 -21.37 6.17 22.12
N VAL A 62 -20.80 6.83 23.13
CA VAL A 62 -19.37 7.18 23.16
C VAL A 62 -18.51 5.91 23.18
N GLU A 63 -18.86 4.90 23.98
CA GLU A 63 -18.13 3.63 24.00
C GLU A 63 -18.17 2.92 22.64
N GLN A 64 -19.33 2.89 21.97
CA GLN A 64 -19.45 2.32 20.62
C GLN A 64 -18.60 3.10 19.61
N GLN A 65 -18.54 4.43 19.73
CA GLN A 65 -17.68 5.26 18.87
C GLN A 65 -16.19 4.95 19.09
N ILE A 66 -15.76 4.77 20.34
CA ILE A 66 -14.38 4.35 20.67
C ILE A 66 -14.07 2.97 20.09
N LYS A 67 -15.00 2.01 20.20
CA LYS A 67 -14.85 0.68 19.60
C LYS A 67 -14.75 0.74 18.08
N ALA A 68 -15.59 1.55 17.44
CA ALA A 68 -15.54 1.76 15.99
C ALA A 68 -14.17 2.33 15.56
N ASN A 69 -13.67 3.35 16.26
CA ASN A 69 -12.35 3.92 16.01
C ASN A 69 -11.24 2.87 16.19
N THR A 70 -11.31 2.05 17.24
CA THR A 70 -10.35 0.95 17.49
C THR A 70 -10.37 -0.07 16.35
N LEU A 71 -11.55 -0.42 15.82
CA LEU A 71 -11.67 -1.34 14.70
C LEU A 71 -11.11 -0.74 13.41
N LEU A 72 -11.33 0.55 13.17
CA LEU A 72 -10.75 1.29 12.04
C LEU A 72 -9.22 1.31 12.13
N GLU A 73 -8.64 1.54 13.30
CA GLU A 73 -7.18 1.46 13.51
C GLU A 73 -6.63 0.07 13.22
N LYS A 74 -7.31 -0.99 13.68
CA LYS A 74 -6.94 -2.39 13.36
C LYS A 74 -6.99 -2.65 11.85
N MET A 75 -8.01 -2.15 11.17
CA MET A 75 -8.14 -2.29 9.71
C MET A 75 -6.99 -1.59 8.97
N VAL A 76 -6.63 -0.37 9.37
CA VAL A 76 -5.47 0.35 8.80
C VAL A 76 -4.17 -0.43 9.02
N ASN A 77 -3.97 -1.00 10.21
CA ASN A 77 -2.77 -1.80 10.49
C ASN A 77 -2.71 -3.09 9.66
N ASN A 78 -3.84 -3.76 9.43
CA ASN A 78 -3.90 -4.92 8.55
C ASN A 78 -3.55 -4.55 7.09
N ALA A 79 -4.03 -3.40 6.59
CA ALA A 79 -3.68 -2.92 5.25
C ALA A 79 -2.18 -2.62 5.10
N LYS A 80 -1.54 -2.09 6.16
CA LYS A 80 -0.07 -1.92 6.19
C LYS A 80 0.65 -3.26 6.07
N LEU A 81 0.22 -4.28 6.81
CA LEU A 81 0.83 -5.62 6.72
C LEU A 81 0.70 -6.25 5.33
N SER A 82 -0.43 -6.03 4.65
CA SER A 82 -0.59 -6.45 3.24
C SER A 82 0.42 -5.76 2.32
N THR A 83 0.87 -4.55 2.64
CA THR A 83 1.86 -3.82 1.84
C THR A 83 3.26 -4.42 1.99
N VAL A 84 3.59 -5.04 3.13
CA VAL A 84 4.87 -5.75 3.33
C VAL A 84 5.01 -6.91 2.34
N SER A 85 3.91 -7.51 1.88
CA SER A 85 3.94 -8.55 0.84
C SER A 85 4.35 -8.04 -0.55
N LEU A 86 4.51 -6.72 -0.72
CA LEU A 86 5.04 -6.13 -1.94
C LEU A 86 6.57 -6.20 -2.03
N ILE A 87 7.27 -6.40 -0.91
CA ILE A 87 8.72 -6.57 -0.91
C ILE A 87 9.08 -7.79 -1.77
N GLY A 88 10.05 -7.63 -2.67
CA GLY A 88 10.46 -8.61 -3.66
C GLY A 88 9.58 -8.66 -4.92
N LYS A 89 8.49 -7.88 -5.00
CA LYS A 89 7.72 -7.70 -6.24
C LYS A 89 8.29 -6.55 -7.07
N ASN A 90 8.04 -6.58 -8.37
CA ASN A 90 8.43 -5.50 -9.26
C ASN A 90 7.29 -4.48 -9.38
N ALA A 91 7.57 -3.24 -8.99
CA ALA A 91 6.70 -2.10 -9.14
C ALA A 91 6.98 -1.38 -10.45
N ARG A 92 5.91 -0.96 -11.13
CA ARG A 92 6.02 -0.12 -12.32
C ARG A 92 5.85 1.34 -11.92
N ILE A 93 6.85 2.15 -12.19
CA ILE A 93 6.87 3.59 -11.90
C ILE A 93 7.18 4.39 -13.15
N GLU A 94 6.72 5.64 -13.16
CA GLU A 94 7.08 6.56 -14.25
C GLU A 94 8.56 7.00 -14.12
N GLU A 95 9.13 7.29 -15.29
CA GLU A 95 10.35 8.06 -15.49
C GLU A 95 11.67 7.39 -15.10
N LYS A 96 11.77 6.58 -14.03
CA LYS A 96 13.08 6.14 -13.49
C LYS A 96 13.17 4.65 -13.23
N GLY A 97 14.35 4.08 -13.46
CA GLY A 97 14.71 2.73 -13.08
C GLY A 97 16.18 2.64 -12.69
N TYR A 98 16.50 1.67 -11.83
CA TYR A 98 17.88 1.38 -11.44
C TYR A 98 18.45 0.26 -12.31
N PHE A 99 19.59 0.52 -12.92
CA PHE A 99 20.36 -0.44 -13.70
C PHE A 99 21.51 -0.97 -12.86
N ASP A 100 21.64 -2.29 -12.77
CA ASP A 100 22.69 -2.99 -12.02
C ASP A 100 23.53 -3.90 -12.91
N GLY A 101 23.40 -3.77 -14.24
CA GLY A 101 23.96 -4.70 -15.22
C GLY A 101 22.93 -5.68 -15.79
N THR A 102 21.72 -5.76 -15.21
CA THR A 102 20.60 -6.54 -15.74
C THR A 102 19.61 -5.68 -16.52
N THR A 103 18.94 -6.29 -17.49
CA THR A 103 17.98 -5.61 -18.36
C THR A 103 16.81 -5.05 -17.56
N ILE A 104 16.47 -3.78 -17.79
CA ILE A 104 15.27 -3.16 -17.22
C ILE A 104 14.10 -3.31 -18.21
N ARG A 105 12.99 -3.88 -17.73
CA ARG A 105 11.75 -3.90 -18.52
C ARG A 105 11.06 -2.53 -18.44
N LEU A 106 10.70 -1.99 -19.59
CA LEU A 106 9.98 -0.73 -19.74
C LEU A 106 8.61 -0.98 -20.35
N THR A 107 7.60 -0.24 -19.90
CA THR A 107 6.35 -0.04 -20.63
C THR A 107 6.48 1.25 -21.43
N VAL A 108 6.19 1.18 -22.73
CA VAL A 108 6.30 2.30 -23.65
C VAL A 108 4.94 2.62 -24.27
N ASN A 109 4.69 3.90 -24.52
CA ASN A 109 3.45 4.37 -25.14
C ASN A 109 3.75 5.43 -26.21
N PRO A 110 4.18 5.01 -27.41
CA PRO A 110 4.32 5.92 -28.55
C PRO A 110 3.00 6.64 -28.87
N ASP A 111 3.09 7.90 -29.30
CA ASP A 111 1.90 8.70 -29.62
C ASP A 111 1.12 8.14 -30.81
N LYS A 112 -0.20 8.26 -30.72
CA LYS A 112 -1.09 7.86 -31.81
C LYS A 112 -0.79 8.68 -33.07
N GLY A 113 -0.59 7.99 -34.19
CA GLY A 113 -0.30 8.62 -35.48
C GLY A 113 1.18 8.92 -35.72
N ALA A 114 2.07 8.51 -34.81
CA ALA A 114 3.50 8.47 -35.08
C ALA A 114 3.82 7.48 -36.22
N THR A 115 4.80 7.81 -37.05
CA THR A 115 5.40 6.94 -38.07
C THR A 115 6.73 6.33 -37.62
N SER A 116 7.33 6.85 -36.54
CA SER A 116 8.45 6.22 -35.83
C SER A 116 8.52 6.69 -34.38
N ALA A 117 9.16 5.91 -33.52
CA ALA A 117 9.39 6.27 -32.12
C ALA A 117 10.80 5.89 -31.69
N THR A 118 11.33 6.64 -30.72
CA THR A 118 12.69 6.48 -30.21
C THR A 118 12.66 6.52 -28.69
N LEU A 119 13.23 5.50 -28.05
CA LEU A 119 13.55 5.53 -26.63
C LEU A 119 14.76 6.44 -26.41
N ILE A 120 14.61 7.38 -25.49
CA ILE A 120 15.67 8.26 -25.00
C ILE A 120 15.96 7.85 -23.56
N VAL A 121 17.24 7.66 -23.25
CA VAL A 121 17.70 7.33 -21.90
C VAL A 121 18.62 8.43 -21.40
N LYS A 122 18.32 8.96 -20.23
CA LYS A 122 19.13 9.98 -19.56
C LYS A 122 19.70 9.45 -18.25
N ASN A 123 20.91 9.88 -17.91
CA ASN A 123 21.52 9.56 -16.61
C ASN A 123 20.96 10.44 -15.48
N ALA A 124 21.48 10.28 -14.26
CA ALA A 124 21.07 11.08 -13.10
C ALA A 124 21.28 12.60 -13.28
N ASP A 125 22.23 13.03 -14.11
CA ASP A 125 22.49 14.44 -14.42
C ASP A 125 21.54 15.00 -15.50
N GLY A 126 20.65 14.17 -16.05
CA GLY A 126 19.75 14.52 -17.15
C GLY A 126 20.41 14.50 -18.54
N LYS A 127 21.65 14.01 -18.64
CA LYS A 127 22.36 13.88 -19.92
C LYS A 127 21.87 12.65 -20.67
N GLU A 128 21.57 12.80 -21.96
CA GLU A 128 21.27 11.68 -22.85
C GLU A 128 22.51 10.78 -22.98
N VAL A 129 22.32 9.49 -22.68
CA VAL A 129 23.37 8.45 -22.70
C VAL A 129 23.06 7.30 -23.65
N ALA A 130 21.78 7.09 -23.98
CA ALA A 130 21.36 6.13 -24.99
C ALA A 130 20.17 6.65 -25.79
N LYS A 131 20.11 6.25 -27.06
CA LYS A 131 19.00 6.54 -27.96
C LYS A 131 18.75 5.34 -28.86
N GLU A 132 17.56 4.73 -28.76
CA GLU A 132 17.24 3.47 -29.43
C GLU A 132 15.91 3.58 -30.18
N LYS A 133 15.89 3.22 -31.47
CA LYS A 133 14.63 3.15 -32.23
C LYS A 133 13.81 1.98 -31.71
N ILE A 134 12.52 2.22 -31.46
CA ILE A 134 11.57 1.20 -31.00
C ILE A 134 10.44 0.99 -32.02
N GLU A 135 9.78 -0.15 -31.95
CA GLU A 135 8.61 -0.41 -32.79
C GLU A 135 7.38 0.30 -32.21
N LEU A 136 6.58 0.91 -33.09
CA LEU A 136 5.41 1.71 -32.69
C LEU A 136 4.33 0.91 -31.94
N LEU A 137 4.24 -0.40 -32.21
CA LEU A 137 3.23 -1.28 -31.62
C LEU A 137 3.74 -2.01 -30.36
N SER A 138 5.01 -1.82 -30.00
CA SER A 138 5.54 -2.37 -28.75
C SER A 138 4.84 -1.73 -27.57
N LYS A 139 4.34 -2.55 -26.65
CA LYS A 139 3.84 -2.10 -25.33
C LYS A 139 4.93 -2.19 -24.26
N THR A 140 5.85 -3.12 -24.44
CA THR A 140 6.94 -3.38 -23.52
C THR A 140 8.22 -3.61 -24.29
N ILE A 141 9.33 -3.11 -23.75
CA ILE A 141 10.68 -3.33 -24.27
C ILE A 141 11.62 -3.67 -23.11
N ASP A 142 12.70 -4.36 -23.42
CA ASP A 142 13.71 -4.80 -22.46
C ASP A 142 15.00 -4.01 -22.76
N TRP A 143 15.31 -3.01 -21.94
CA TRP A 143 16.48 -2.15 -22.12
C TRP A 143 17.73 -2.76 -21.48
N SER A 144 18.73 -3.06 -22.32
CA SER A 144 19.93 -3.80 -21.93
C SER A 144 21.05 -2.96 -21.28
N GLY A 145 20.83 -1.67 -21.04
CA GLY A 145 21.86 -0.80 -20.45
C GLY A 145 22.95 -0.36 -21.41
N LYS A 146 22.75 -0.48 -22.72
CA LYS A 146 23.74 -0.06 -23.72
C LYS A 146 23.60 1.43 -24.02
N GLY A 147 24.73 2.13 -24.01
CA GLY A 147 24.84 3.52 -24.42
C GLY A 147 24.86 3.69 -25.95
N THR A 148 24.81 4.95 -26.40
CA THR A 148 24.91 5.30 -27.83
C THR A 148 26.25 4.87 -28.46
N ASP A 149 27.30 4.68 -27.65
CA ASP A 149 28.61 4.17 -28.07
C ASP A 149 28.68 2.63 -28.12
N GLY A 150 27.57 1.94 -27.81
CA GLY A 150 27.47 0.49 -27.78
C GLY A 150 28.07 -0.17 -26.53
N LYS A 151 28.67 0.60 -25.62
CA LYS A 151 29.19 0.09 -24.35
C LYS A 151 28.06 -0.07 -23.34
N VAL A 152 28.26 -0.97 -22.38
CA VAL A 152 27.38 -1.08 -21.22
C VAL A 152 27.65 0.13 -20.33
N LEU A 153 26.56 0.79 -19.91
CA LEU A 153 26.60 1.91 -18.99
C LEU A 153 26.89 1.44 -17.55
N ASP A 154 27.34 2.35 -16.70
CA ASP A 154 27.58 2.04 -15.29
C ASP A 154 26.27 1.73 -14.55
N ALA A 155 26.38 1.05 -13.41
CA ALA A 155 25.23 0.87 -12.54
C ALA A 155 24.74 2.23 -12.01
N GLY A 156 23.42 2.44 -12.00
CA GLY A 156 22.88 3.72 -11.60
C GLY A 156 21.41 3.92 -11.95
N VAL A 157 20.89 5.07 -11.53
CA VAL A 157 19.54 5.49 -11.85
C VAL A 157 19.51 6.15 -13.22
N TYR A 158 18.65 5.65 -14.09
CA TYR A 158 18.40 6.19 -15.41
C TYR A 158 16.95 6.61 -15.56
N SER A 159 16.71 7.61 -16.41
CA SER A 159 15.37 8.00 -16.81
C SER A 159 15.06 7.71 -18.27
N PHE A 160 13.79 7.42 -18.54
CA PHE A 160 13.33 6.87 -19.81
C PHE A 160 12.15 7.67 -20.37
N SER A 161 12.27 8.06 -21.63
CA SER A 161 11.19 8.69 -22.39
C SER A 161 11.13 8.15 -23.81
N VAL A 162 9.96 8.26 -24.42
CA VAL A 162 9.69 7.87 -25.79
C VAL A 162 9.33 9.12 -26.57
N GLU A 163 10.23 9.53 -27.46
CA GLU A 163 9.96 10.57 -28.43
C GLU A 163 9.31 9.98 -29.67
N SER A 164 8.14 10.50 -30.03
CA SER A 164 7.33 10.05 -31.14
C SER A 164 7.45 11.03 -32.31
N PHE A 165 7.52 10.50 -33.53
CA PHE A 165 7.72 11.29 -34.74
C PHE A 165 6.67 10.97 -35.78
N LYS A 166 6.22 11.99 -36.52
CA LYS A 166 5.39 11.85 -37.73
C LYS A 166 6.05 12.59 -38.88
N ASP A 167 6.27 11.90 -39.99
CA ASP A 167 6.93 12.45 -41.18
C ASP A 167 8.28 13.14 -40.87
N GLY A 168 9.04 12.57 -39.93
CA GLY A 168 10.34 13.07 -39.49
C GLY A 168 10.30 14.24 -38.49
N LYS A 169 9.12 14.71 -38.09
CA LYS A 169 8.96 15.77 -37.07
C LYS A 169 8.52 15.18 -35.74
N SER A 170 9.14 15.64 -34.65
CA SER A 170 8.72 15.27 -33.29
C SER A 170 7.29 15.76 -33.05
N ILE A 171 6.43 14.87 -32.55
CA ILE A 171 5.02 15.15 -32.23
C ILE A 171 4.71 15.06 -30.73
N GLY A 172 5.64 14.53 -29.93
CA GLY A 172 5.50 14.40 -28.50
C GLY A 172 6.59 13.53 -27.88
N GLU A 173 6.79 13.72 -26.57
CA GLU A 173 7.69 12.91 -25.74
C GLU A 173 6.92 12.48 -24.49
N ASN A 174 6.74 11.17 -24.33
CA ASN A 174 6.04 10.60 -23.17
C ASN A 174 7.02 9.82 -22.31
N TYR A 175 6.87 9.84 -21.00
CA TYR A 175 7.67 9.00 -20.12
C TYR A 175 7.40 7.51 -20.37
N ALA A 176 8.46 6.72 -20.35
CA ALA A 176 8.35 5.28 -20.24
C ALA A 176 8.26 4.88 -18.77
N GLU A 177 7.55 3.80 -18.49
CA GLU A 177 7.38 3.29 -17.13
C GLU A 177 8.35 2.13 -16.90
N ALA A 178 9.25 2.24 -15.92
CA ALA A 178 10.22 1.20 -15.62
C ALA A 178 9.70 0.26 -14.51
N TYR A 179 10.01 -1.02 -14.65
CA TYR A 179 9.85 -1.98 -13.56
C TYR A 179 11.09 -1.95 -12.66
N SER A 180 10.88 -1.84 -11.36
CA SER A 180 11.94 -1.90 -10.35
C SER A 180 11.47 -2.74 -9.16
N GLU A 181 12.36 -3.54 -8.60
CA GLU A 181 12.07 -4.39 -7.44
C GLU A 181 11.88 -3.52 -6.20
N ILE A 182 10.84 -3.82 -5.40
CA ILE A 182 10.62 -3.21 -4.09
C ILE A 182 11.51 -3.93 -3.07
N THR A 183 12.42 -3.20 -2.44
CA THR A 183 13.35 -3.72 -1.43
C THR A 183 12.89 -3.44 0.00
N GLU A 184 12.16 -2.34 0.22
CA GLU A 184 11.64 -1.97 1.55
C GLU A 184 10.27 -1.29 1.45
N VAL A 185 9.47 -1.44 2.51
CA VAL A 185 8.24 -0.67 2.74
C VAL A 185 8.38 0.09 4.05
N THR A 186 8.36 1.42 3.96
CA THR A 186 8.47 2.32 5.12
C THR A 186 7.14 3.02 5.37
N PHE A 187 6.67 3.01 6.62
CA PHE A 187 5.46 3.72 7.04
C PHE A 187 5.85 4.98 7.82
N ALA A 188 5.73 6.16 7.21
CA ALA A 188 6.06 7.44 7.83
C ALA A 188 4.96 8.48 7.55
N ASP A 189 4.61 9.30 8.54
CA ASP A 189 3.68 10.44 8.39
C ASP A 189 2.35 10.11 7.69
N LYS A 190 1.75 8.95 8.03
CA LYS A 190 0.51 8.42 7.41
C LYS A 190 0.63 8.10 5.92
N LYS A 191 1.84 8.08 5.37
CA LYS A 191 2.14 7.65 4.00
C LYS A 191 2.89 6.32 4.03
N THR A 192 2.74 5.58 2.94
CA THR A 192 3.55 4.40 2.66
C THR A 192 4.55 4.77 1.58
N LEU A 193 5.83 4.72 1.93
CA LEU A 193 6.93 4.80 0.99
C LEU A 193 7.42 3.40 0.65
N LEU A 194 7.84 3.22 -0.59
CA LEU A 194 8.50 2.03 -1.08
C LEU A 194 9.92 2.44 -1.43
N THR A 195 10.90 1.70 -0.91
CA THR A 195 12.27 1.76 -1.42
C THR A 195 12.37 0.72 -2.53
N LEU A 196 12.83 1.15 -3.68
CA LEU A 196 13.08 0.31 -4.84
C LEU A 196 14.58 0.05 -4.97
N ALA A 197 14.95 -0.87 -5.87
CA ALA A 197 16.34 -1.10 -6.23
C ALA A 197 17.06 0.23 -6.55
N GLY A 198 18.32 0.36 -6.11
CA GLY A 198 19.09 1.60 -6.22
C GLY A 198 18.69 2.69 -5.22
N ASP A 199 18.11 2.30 -4.08
CA ASP A 199 17.67 3.18 -2.99
C ASP A 199 16.68 4.29 -3.41
N GLN A 200 15.94 4.04 -4.50
CA GLN A 200 14.95 4.99 -5.00
C GLN A 200 13.69 4.92 -4.13
N THR A 201 13.30 6.04 -3.53
CA THR A 201 12.06 6.09 -2.74
C THR A 201 10.90 6.61 -3.57
N VAL A 202 9.77 5.91 -3.54
CA VAL A 202 8.52 6.30 -4.20
C VAL A 202 7.33 6.15 -3.26
N LEU A 203 6.31 7.00 -3.40
CA LEU A 203 5.05 6.81 -2.67
C LEU A 203 4.25 5.67 -3.29
N LEU A 204 3.57 4.89 -2.46
CA LEU A 204 2.71 3.78 -2.91
C LEU A 204 1.66 4.22 -3.94
N ASP A 205 1.14 5.45 -3.84
CA ASP A 205 0.14 6.01 -4.76
C ASP A 205 0.69 6.39 -6.15
N LYS A 206 2.02 6.40 -6.31
CA LYS A 206 2.70 6.63 -7.60
C LYS A 206 2.97 5.33 -8.37
N ILE A 207 2.74 4.17 -7.76
CA ILE A 207 2.88 2.89 -8.44
C ILE A 207 1.77 2.73 -9.48
N LYS A 208 2.17 2.47 -10.74
CA LYS A 208 1.28 2.28 -11.90
C LYS A 208 0.95 0.81 -12.19
N GLY A 209 1.61 -0.12 -11.49
CA GLY A 209 1.41 -1.55 -11.65
C GLY A 209 2.33 -2.36 -10.76
N LEU A 210 1.96 -3.61 -10.52
CA LEU A 210 2.73 -4.58 -9.74
C LEU A 210 2.78 -5.89 -10.52
N ARG A 211 3.92 -6.57 -10.47
CA ARG A 211 4.08 -7.92 -11.00
C ARG A 211 4.96 -8.75 -10.07
N GLU A 212 4.78 -10.06 -10.12
CA GLU A 212 5.69 -10.96 -9.41
C GLU A 212 7.07 -10.96 -10.06
N ASN A 213 8.09 -11.25 -9.26
CA ASN A 213 9.42 -11.55 -9.78
C ASN A 213 9.36 -12.90 -10.50
N SER A 214 9.98 -12.98 -11.67
CA SER A 214 9.96 -14.18 -12.54
C SER A 214 11.15 -15.07 -12.26
#